data_AF-A0A519KMM6-F1
#
_entry.id   AF-A0A519KMM6-F1
#
_cell.length_a   1.000
_cell.length_b   1.000
_cell.length_c   1.000
_cell.angle_alpha   90.00
_cell.angle_beta   90.00
_cell.angle_gamma   90.00
#
_symmetry.space_group_name_H-M   'P 1'
#
loop_
_entity.id
_entity.type
_entity.pdbx_description
1 polymer ?
#
loop_
_entity_poly.entity_id
_entity_poly.type
_entity_poly.pdbx_seq_one_letter_code
_entity_poly.pdbx_strand_id
1 'polypeptide(L)'
;MENVGLTFTDDALSAVAKKAITRKTGARGLRSIMEGILLETMFELPTFEGVEEVVVNAEVIEGKAQPLLIYSEASKKKADGAA
;
A
#
# COMPACT_ATOMS: atom_id res chain seq x y z
N MET A 1 -16.08 -6.99 2.82
CA MET A 1 -14.79 -7.60 2.45
C MET A 1 -14.31 -6.81 1.26
N GLU A 2 -13.36 -5.94 1.50
CA GLU A 2 -13.24 -4.63 0.86
C GLU A 2 -12.85 -4.76 -0.62
N ASN A 3 -13.64 -4.15 -1.51
CA ASN A 3 -13.40 -4.15 -2.94
C ASN A 3 -12.40 -3.03 -3.30
N VAL A 4 -11.26 -3.01 -2.62
CA VAL A 4 -10.22 -1.99 -2.73
C VAL A 4 -9.12 -2.48 -3.66
N GLY A 5 -8.79 -1.69 -4.68
CA GLY A 5 -7.69 -1.93 -5.59
C GLY A 5 -6.34 -1.84 -4.89
N LEU A 6 -5.36 -2.62 -5.34
CA LEU A 6 -3.99 -2.54 -4.88
C LEU A 6 -3.07 -2.42 -6.09
N THR A 7 -2.39 -1.29 -6.19
CA THR A 7 -1.49 -0.99 -7.31
C THR A 7 -0.07 -0.83 -6.83
N PHE A 8 0.84 -1.45 -7.57
CA PHE A 8 2.28 -1.27 -7.43
C PHE A 8 2.78 -0.49 -8.62
N THR A 9 3.58 0.52 -8.35
CA THR A 9 4.36 1.21 -9.36
C THR A 9 5.57 0.36 -9.78
N ASP A 10 6.10 0.58 -10.99
CA ASP A 10 7.20 -0.22 -11.54
C ASP A 10 8.49 -0.14 -10.69
N ASP A 11 8.74 1.01 -10.07
CA ASP A 11 9.85 1.22 -9.14
C ASP A 11 9.63 0.46 -7.83
N ALA A 12 8.39 0.34 -7.32
CA ALA A 12 8.07 -0.51 -6.18
C ALA A 12 8.37 -1.99 -6.47
N LEU A 13 7.99 -2.48 -7.64
CA LEU A 13 8.28 -3.86 -8.07
C LEU A 13 9.80 -4.10 -8.16
N SER A 14 10.54 -3.13 -8.69
CA SER A 14 12.00 -3.18 -8.73
C SER A 14 12.63 -3.14 -7.34
N ALA A 15 12.11 -2.30 -6.44
CA ALA A 15 12.59 -2.15 -5.08
C ALA A 15 12.36 -3.43 -4.26
N VAL A 16 11.19 -4.07 -4.37
CA VAL A 16 10.90 -5.29 -3.61
C VAL A 16 11.79 -6.46 -4.04
N ALA A 17 12.06 -6.58 -5.34
CA ALA A 17 12.99 -7.57 -5.87
C ALA A 17 14.42 -7.35 -5.34
N LYS A 18 14.92 -6.10 -5.36
CA LYS A 18 16.22 -5.75 -4.79
C LYS A 18 16.29 -6.07 -3.29
N LYS A 19 15.24 -5.74 -2.53
CA LYS A 19 15.16 -6.02 -1.09
C LYS A 19 15.20 -7.52 -0.80
N ALA A 20 14.54 -8.35 -1.61
CA ALA A 20 14.57 -9.81 -1.49
C ALA A 20 15.96 -10.40 -1.78
N ILE A 21 16.68 -9.85 -2.76
CA ILE A 21 18.07 -10.23 -3.05
C ILE A 21 18.97 -9.86 -1.87
N THR A 22 18.88 -8.63 -1.35
CA THR A 22 19.66 -8.17 -0.20
C THR A 22 19.42 -9.03 1.05
N ARG A 23 18.18 -9.48 1.27
CA ARG A 23 17.83 -10.40 2.36
C ARG A 23 18.28 -11.85 2.14
N LYS A 24 18.89 -12.17 0.98
CA LYS A 24 19.33 -13.53 0.59
C LYS A 24 18.21 -14.57 0.63
N THR A 25 16.96 -14.14 0.47
CA THR A 25 15.78 -15.01 0.47
C THR A 25 15.28 -15.29 -0.94
N GLY A 26 15.65 -14.44 -1.92
CA GLY A 26 15.16 -14.52 -3.29
C GLY A 26 13.64 -14.45 -3.37
N ALA A 27 13.04 -15.06 -4.39
CA ALA A 27 11.58 -15.04 -4.59
C ALA A 27 10.78 -15.56 -3.36
N ARG A 28 11.35 -16.49 -2.58
CA ARG A 28 10.70 -17.04 -1.38
C ARG A 28 10.44 -15.99 -0.30
N GLY A 29 11.24 -14.93 -0.25
CA GLY A 29 11.09 -13.84 0.71
C GLY A 29 10.12 -12.74 0.30
N LEU A 30 9.60 -12.75 -0.93
CA LEU A 30 8.71 -11.69 -1.40
C LEU A 30 7.45 -11.60 -0.54
N ARG A 31 6.83 -12.75 -0.23
CA ARG A 31 5.63 -12.79 0.61
C ARG A 31 5.84 -12.14 1.98
N SER A 32 6.93 -12.47 2.68
CA SER A 32 7.19 -11.91 4.02
C SER A 32 7.57 -10.43 3.97
N ILE A 33 8.20 -9.97 2.89
CA ILE A 33 8.44 -8.54 2.67
C ILE A 33 7.11 -7.81 2.46
N MET A 34 6.24 -8.37 1.62
CA MET A 34 4.92 -7.80 1.33
C MET A 34 4.01 -7.77 2.57
N GLU A 35 3.97 -8.84 3.35
CA GLU A 35 3.22 -8.88 4.61
C GLU A 35 3.70 -7.79 5.57
N GLY A 36 5.01 -7.61 5.72
CA GLY A 36 5.54 -6.57 6.60
C GLY A 36 5.22 -5.14 6.15
N ILE A 37 5.04 -4.92 4.85
CA ILE A 37 4.72 -3.60 4.28
C ILE A 37 3.22 -3.29 4.40
N LEU A 38 2.37 -4.29 4.14
CA LEU A 38 0.94 -4.08 4.03
C LEU A 38 0.17 -4.31 5.34
N LEU A 39 0.80 -4.90 6.37
CA LEU A 39 0.11 -5.30 7.60
C LEU A 39 -0.66 -4.15 8.27
N GLU A 40 -0.01 -3.01 8.45
CA GLU A 40 -0.61 -1.82 9.07
C GLU A 40 -1.78 -1.31 8.23
N THR A 41 -1.54 -1.09 6.93
CA THR A 41 -2.57 -0.62 6.01
C THR A 41 -3.77 -1.57 5.95
N MET A 42 -3.55 -2.89 5.91
CA MET A 42 -4.64 -3.87 5.90
C MET A 42 -5.45 -3.89 7.19
N PHE A 43 -4.82 -3.58 8.32
CA PHE A 43 -5.49 -3.50 9.61
C PHE A 43 -6.34 -2.23 9.71
N GLU A 44 -5.85 -1.11 9.20
CA GLU A 44 -6.54 0.18 9.23
C GLU A 44 -7.62 0.32 8.15
N LEU A 45 -7.43 -0.31 6.98
CA LEU A 45 -8.30 -0.17 5.81
C LEU A 45 -9.80 -0.32 6.12
N PRO A 46 -10.25 -1.33 6.91
CA PRO A 46 -11.67 -1.50 7.24
C PRO A 46 -12.29 -0.34 8.03
N THR A 47 -11.46 0.55 8.60
CA THR A 47 -11.90 1.73 9.33
C THR A 47 -12.02 2.97 8.43
N PHE A 48 -11.47 2.92 7.21
CA PHE A 48 -11.51 4.03 6.28
C PHE A 48 -12.72 3.94 5.36
N GLU A 49 -13.62 4.93 5.45
CA GLU A 49 -14.76 4.99 4.55
C GLU A 49 -14.36 5.53 3.17
N GLY A 50 -14.67 4.77 2.12
CA GLY A 50 -14.61 5.27 0.75
C GLY A 50 -13.24 5.21 0.07
N VAL A 51 -12.31 4.44 0.61
CA VAL A 51 -11.08 4.07 -0.11
C VAL A 51 -11.45 3.17 -1.28
N GLU A 52 -10.94 3.49 -2.46
CA GLU A 52 -11.11 2.69 -3.68
C GLU A 52 -9.81 1.99 -4.10
N GLU A 53 -8.65 2.57 -3.80
CA GLU A 53 -7.36 2.02 -4.21
C GLU A 53 -6.25 2.37 -3.22
N VAL A 54 -5.34 1.43 -3.00
CA VAL A 54 -4.07 1.61 -2.28
C VAL A 54 -2.93 1.54 -3.29
N VAL A 55 -2.08 2.57 -3.32
CA VAL A 55 -0.92 2.63 -4.23
C VAL A 55 0.38 2.53 -3.43
N VAL A 56 1.24 1.60 -3.83
CA VAL A 56 2.55 1.34 -3.22
C VAL A 56 3.66 1.79 -4.18
N ASN A 57 4.55 2.65 -3.69
CA ASN A 57 5.74 3.12 -4.40
C ASN A 57 7.05 2.60 -3.78
N ALA A 58 8.19 2.89 -4.40
CA ALA A 58 9.49 2.44 -3.89
C ALA A 58 9.79 2.95 -2.47
N GLU A 59 9.37 4.17 -2.11
CA GLU A 59 9.58 4.74 -0.77
C GLU A 59 8.87 3.93 0.31
N VAL A 60 7.65 3.43 0.02
CA VAL A 60 6.93 2.51 0.90
C VAL A 60 7.70 1.19 1.06
N ILE A 61 8.21 0.62 -0.03
CA ILE A 61 9.02 -0.61 0.04
C ILE A 61 10.29 -0.39 0.89
N GLU A 62 10.87 0.81 0.82
CA GLU A 62 12.05 1.21 1.61
C GLU A 62 11.72 1.58 3.06
N GLY A 63 10.44 1.67 3.43
CA GLY A 63 9.99 2.06 4.77
C GLY A 63 10.15 3.55 5.06
N LYS A 64 10.15 4.39 4.02
CA LYS A 64 10.32 5.85 4.11
C LYS A 64 8.99 6.61 4.01
N ALA A 65 7.94 5.95 3.54
CA ALA A 65 6.60 6.51 3.37
C ALA A 65 5.53 5.45 3.68
N GLN A 66 4.31 5.91 3.90
CA GLN A 66 3.11 5.07 3.99
C GLN A 66 2.43 4.95 2.61
N PRO A 67 1.65 3.88 2.34
CA PRO A 67 0.90 3.75 1.09
C PRO A 67 -0.05 4.92 0.85
N LEU A 68 -0.26 5.26 -0.43
CA LEU A 68 -1.21 6.28 -0.83
C LEU A 68 -2.61 5.68 -0.90
N LEU A 69 -3.58 6.32 -0.25
CA LEU A 69 -4.99 5.94 -0.28
C LEU A 69 -5.74 6.85 -1.26
N ILE A 70 -6.35 6.24 -2.27
CA ILE A 70 -7.22 6.93 -3.23
C ILE A 70 -8.66 6.75 -2.78
N TYR A 71 -9.34 7.88 -2.56
CA TYR A 71 -10.74 7.91 -2.13
C TYR A 71 -11.65 8.25 -3.30
N SER A 72 -12.87 7.69 -3.29
CA SER A 72 -13.90 8.04 -4.27
C SER A 72 -14.22 9.53 -4.23
N GLU A 73 -14.59 10.10 -5.38
CA GLU A 73 -15.05 11.49 -5.49
C GLU A 73 -16.30 11.77 -4.62
N ALA A 74 -17.12 10.75 -4.33
CA ALA A 74 -18.27 10.88 -3.44
C ALA A 74 -17.87 11.00 -1.96
N SER A 75 -16.74 10.42 -1.58
CA SER A 75 -16.21 10.40 -0.21
C SER A 75 -15.45 11.69 0.14
N LYS A 76 -14.74 12.30 -0.84
CA LYS A 76 -14.07 13.60 -0.67
C LYS A 76 -15.03 14.71 -0.23
N LYS A 77 -16.28 14.70 -0.74
CA LYS A 77 -17.30 15.72 -0.45
C LYS A 77 -17.74 15.77 1.02
N LYS A 78 -17.59 14.70 1.80
CA LYS A 78 -17.91 14.67 3.24
C LYS A 78 -16.82 15.30 4.11
N ALA A 79 -15.56 15.28 3.67
CA ALA A 79 -14.44 15.84 4.44
C ALA A 79 -14.39 17.38 4.34
N ASP A 80 -14.68 17.94 3.16
CA ASP A 80 -14.67 19.39 2.93
C ASP A 80 -15.94 20.12 3.42
N GLY A 81 -17.02 19.37 3.70
CA GLY A 81 -18.31 19.93 4.14
C GLY A 81 -18.47 20.09 5.66
N ALA A 82 -17.43 19.77 6.45
CA ALA A 82 -17.44 19.85 7.90
C ALA A 82 -16.61 21.04 8.46
N ALA A 83 -16.35 22.06 7.64
CA ALA A 83 -15.72 23.32 8.03
C ALA A 83 -16.75 24.43 8.29
#